data_AF-A0A0F9CGQ1-F1
#
_entry.id   AF-A0A0F9CGQ1-F1
#
_cell.length_a   1.000
_cell.length_b   1.000
_cell.length_c   1.000
_cell.angle_alpha   90.00
_cell.angle_beta   90.00
_cell.angle_gamma   90.00
#
_symmetry.space_group_name_H-M   'P 1'
#
loop_
_entity.id
_entity.type
_entity.pdbx_description
1 polymer ?
#
loop_
_entity_poly.entity_id
_entity_poly.type
_entity_poly.pdbx_seq_one_letter_code
_entity_poly.pdbx_strand_id
1 'polypeptide(L)'
;MTRPTTNEIVVYREFVDHENLEFLEELTDESSEVMDLLELGFNHEQQHQELLLTDIKFILGHNPMYPVYADFNPPVADDSGTADVTFHEIAEGIQEIGHEGGGFSFDNELSRHKTYLPGFRIMDRPVTNREFLDFILDGGYREWRFWLAEAWDWINVSGVKAPLYWNSEGSEW
;
A
#
# COMPACT_ATOMS: atom_id res chain seq x y z
N MET A 1 -0.62 27.27 2.98
CA MET A 1 -0.28 28.00 1.73
C MET A 1 -1.21 27.49 0.65
N THR A 2 -1.77 28.37 -0.20
CA THR A 2 -2.74 28.02 -1.27
C THR A 2 -2.16 28.15 -2.68
N ARG A 3 -0.83 28.34 -2.79
CA ARG A 3 -0.11 28.47 -4.05
C ARG A 3 0.97 27.38 -4.13
N PRO A 4 1.26 26.87 -5.33
CA PRO A 4 0.58 27.15 -6.61
C PRO A 4 -0.88 26.64 -6.64
N THR A 5 -1.70 27.22 -7.51
CA THR A 5 -3.08 26.77 -7.75
C THR A 5 -3.10 25.47 -8.54
N THR A 6 -4.21 24.73 -8.47
CA THR A 6 -4.38 23.49 -9.25
C THR A 6 -4.18 23.73 -10.76
N ASN A 7 -4.69 24.84 -11.30
CA ASN A 7 -4.50 25.16 -12.71
C ASN A 7 -3.03 25.44 -13.06
N GLU A 8 -2.29 26.12 -12.19
CA GLU A 8 -0.84 26.34 -12.37
C GLU A 8 -0.07 25.00 -12.35
N ILE A 9 -0.48 24.03 -11.52
CA ILE A 9 0.11 22.68 -11.51
C ILE A 9 -0.22 21.89 -12.77
N VAL A 10 -1.46 21.95 -13.28
CA VAL A 10 -1.83 21.29 -14.54
C VAL A 10 -1.00 21.84 -15.71
N VAL A 11 -0.90 23.16 -15.83
CA VAL A 11 -0.06 23.81 -16.86
C VAL A 11 1.41 23.42 -16.71
N TYR A 12 1.92 23.30 -15.48
CA TYR A 12 3.28 22.83 -15.25
C TYR A 12 3.49 21.39 -15.72
N ARG A 13 2.53 20.47 -15.46
CA ARG A 13 2.60 19.09 -15.95
C ARG A 13 2.58 19.03 -17.48
N GLU A 14 1.68 19.76 -18.12
CA GLU A 14 1.60 19.82 -19.60
C GLU A 14 2.91 20.33 -20.21
N PHE A 15 3.55 21.33 -19.58
CA PHE A 15 4.87 21.81 -19.99
C PHE A 15 5.93 20.71 -19.87
N VAL A 16 6.05 20.05 -18.71
CA VAL A 16 7.04 18.98 -18.48
C VAL A 16 6.81 17.80 -19.44
N ASP A 17 5.56 17.42 -19.68
CA ASP A 17 5.21 16.33 -20.61
C ASP A 17 5.64 16.66 -22.05
N HIS A 18 5.42 17.90 -22.50
CA HIS A 18 5.84 18.35 -23.83
C HIS A 18 7.36 18.30 -24.01
N GLU A 19 8.11 18.90 -23.07
CA GLU A 19 9.58 18.93 -23.14
C GLU A 19 10.17 17.52 -23.06
N ASN A 20 9.57 16.62 -22.25
CA ASN A 20 9.98 15.23 -22.19
C ASN A 20 9.71 14.49 -23.51
N LEU A 21 8.58 14.74 -24.17
CA LEU A 21 8.28 14.11 -25.46
C LEU A 21 9.25 14.57 -26.55
N GLU A 22 9.55 15.87 -26.64
CA GLU A 22 10.56 16.40 -27.56
C GLU A 22 11.94 15.79 -27.27
N PHE A 23 12.32 15.72 -25.98
CA PHE A 23 13.59 15.12 -25.56
C PHE A 23 13.69 13.63 -25.94
N LEU A 24 12.59 12.86 -25.78
CA LEU A 24 12.53 11.45 -26.16
C LEU A 24 12.75 11.22 -27.67
N GLU A 25 12.33 12.15 -28.54
CA GLU A 25 12.55 12.06 -29.98
C GLU A 25 14.03 12.23 -30.37
N GLU A 26 14.81 12.93 -29.55
CA GLU A 26 16.24 13.17 -29.77
C GLU A 26 17.13 12.06 -29.17
N LEU A 27 16.57 11.15 -28.37
CA LEU A 27 17.34 10.09 -27.73
C LEU A 27 17.91 9.10 -28.75
N THR A 28 19.17 8.75 -28.54
CA THR A 28 19.88 7.71 -29.28
C THR A 28 20.13 6.50 -28.38
N ASP A 29 20.46 5.36 -28.99
CA ASP A 29 20.79 4.11 -28.29
C ASP A 29 21.95 4.23 -27.27
N GLU A 30 22.75 5.30 -27.33
CA GLU A 30 23.82 5.58 -26.36
C GLU A 30 23.31 6.20 -25.05
N SER A 31 22.01 6.52 -24.94
CA SER A 31 21.39 7.24 -23.82
C SER A 31 20.89 6.32 -22.68
N SER A 32 21.53 5.18 -22.47
CA SER A 32 21.07 4.15 -21.52
C SER A 32 20.81 4.66 -20.09
N GLU A 33 21.70 5.48 -19.52
CA GLU A 33 21.52 6.05 -18.18
C GLU A 33 20.27 6.95 -18.07
N VAL A 34 19.92 7.65 -19.16
CA VAL A 34 18.72 8.50 -19.21
C VAL A 34 17.46 7.64 -19.24
N MET A 35 17.48 6.54 -19.99
CA MET A 35 16.36 5.59 -20.02
C MET A 35 16.11 4.96 -18.66
N ASP A 36 17.17 4.57 -17.94
CA ASP A 36 17.07 4.04 -16.58
C ASP A 36 16.48 5.08 -15.60
N LEU A 37 16.88 6.36 -15.74
CA LEU A 37 16.33 7.45 -14.92
C LEU A 37 14.85 7.72 -15.23
N LEU A 38 14.45 7.66 -16.49
CA LEU A 38 13.05 7.77 -16.89
C LEU A 38 12.22 6.62 -16.32
N GLU A 39 12.73 5.38 -16.38
CA GLU A 39 12.06 4.22 -15.79
C GLU A 39 11.91 4.38 -14.26
N LEU A 40 12.95 4.84 -13.56
CA LEU A 40 12.85 5.19 -12.14
C LEU A 40 11.81 6.29 -11.89
N GLY A 41 11.79 7.33 -12.73
CA GLY A 41 10.81 8.42 -12.65
C GLY A 41 9.38 7.95 -12.81
N PHE A 42 9.12 7.01 -13.73
CA PHE A 42 7.79 6.41 -13.90
C PHE A 42 7.37 5.56 -12.71
N ASN A 43 8.28 4.77 -12.14
CA ASN A 43 7.99 4.00 -10.93
C ASN A 43 7.77 4.92 -9.71
N HIS A 44 8.49 6.04 -9.61
CA HIS A 44 8.26 7.06 -8.59
C HIS A 44 6.89 7.74 -8.74
N GLU A 45 6.47 8.11 -9.96
CA GLU A 45 5.12 8.64 -10.21
C GLU A 45 4.04 7.61 -9.81
N GLN A 46 4.26 6.31 -10.06
CA GLN A 46 3.33 5.26 -9.62
C GLN A 46 3.22 5.16 -8.08
N GLN A 47 4.33 5.31 -7.34
CA GLN A 47 4.27 5.43 -5.88
C GLN A 47 3.44 6.66 -5.46
N HIS A 48 3.62 7.79 -6.14
CA HIS A 48 2.80 8.99 -5.91
C HIS A 48 1.32 8.81 -6.27
N GLN A 49 0.98 7.94 -7.23
CA GLN A 49 -0.41 7.61 -7.56
C GLN A 49 -1.08 6.83 -6.42
N GLU A 50 -0.37 5.87 -5.79
CA GLU A 50 -0.86 5.21 -4.58
C GLU A 50 -1.06 6.23 -3.44
N LEU A 51 -0.06 7.08 -3.20
CA LEU A 51 -0.14 8.13 -2.18
C LEU A 51 -1.32 9.08 -2.43
N LEU A 52 -1.53 9.51 -3.67
CA LEU A 52 -2.65 10.37 -4.06
C LEU A 52 -4.00 9.76 -3.65
N LEU A 53 -4.19 8.45 -3.87
CA LEU A 53 -5.42 7.75 -3.46
C LEU A 53 -5.55 7.70 -1.93
N THR A 54 -4.47 7.38 -1.21
CA THR A 54 -4.50 7.32 0.25
C THR A 54 -4.73 8.69 0.90
N ASP A 55 -4.15 9.75 0.34
CA ASP A 55 -4.29 11.12 0.81
C ASP A 55 -5.68 11.67 0.52
N ILE A 56 -6.22 11.43 -0.67
CA ILE A 56 -7.62 11.77 -0.99
C ILE A 56 -8.57 11.05 -0.03
N LYS A 57 -8.35 9.75 0.22
CA LYS A 57 -9.17 8.98 1.18
C LYS A 57 -9.07 9.56 2.59
N PHE A 58 -7.89 9.99 3.02
CA PHE A 58 -7.70 10.65 4.31
C PHE A 58 -8.46 11.97 4.38
N ILE A 59 -8.32 12.83 3.37
CA ILE A 59 -8.99 14.15 3.31
C ILE A 59 -10.51 14.00 3.33
N LEU A 60 -11.05 13.10 2.50
CA LEU A 60 -12.50 12.91 2.37
C LEU A 60 -13.09 12.10 3.53
N GLY A 61 -12.37 11.10 4.04
CA GLY A 61 -12.82 10.22 5.14
C GLY A 61 -12.92 10.92 6.50
N HIS A 62 -12.23 12.05 6.68
CA HIS A 62 -12.36 12.90 7.88
C HIS A 62 -13.38 14.04 7.70
N ASN A 63 -14.01 14.14 6.53
CA ASN A 63 -15.06 15.12 6.29
C ASN A 63 -16.40 14.55 6.82
N PRO A 64 -17.10 15.24 7.76
CA PRO A 64 -18.36 14.75 8.33
C PRO A 64 -19.49 14.52 7.31
N MET A 65 -19.36 15.06 6.10
CA MET A 65 -20.32 14.87 5.02
C MET A 65 -20.12 13.56 4.24
N TYR A 66 -19.07 12.78 4.55
CA TYR A 66 -18.69 11.54 3.86
C TYR A 66 -18.81 11.64 2.32
N PRO A 67 -18.14 12.62 1.69
CA PRO A 67 -18.21 12.81 0.25
C PRO A 67 -17.66 11.57 -0.48
N VAL A 68 -18.40 11.12 -1.48
CA VAL A 68 -17.99 10.01 -2.35
C VAL A 68 -17.00 10.55 -3.38
N TYR A 69 -15.82 9.93 -3.46
CA TYR A 69 -14.77 10.32 -4.41
C TYR A 69 -15.16 10.03 -5.87
N ALA A 70 -15.64 8.82 -6.13
CA ALA A 70 -16.05 8.37 -7.46
C ALA A 70 -17.10 7.26 -7.33
N ASP A 71 -17.95 7.11 -8.35
CA ASP A 71 -18.82 5.94 -8.51
C ASP A 71 -17.96 4.70 -8.80
N PHE A 72 -17.50 4.06 -7.74
CA PHE A 72 -16.69 2.85 -7.83
C PHE A 72 -17.60 1.63 -7.75
N ASN A 73 -17.62 0.84 -8.82
CA ASN A 73 -18.22 -0.49 -8.80
C ASN A 73 -17.08 -1.50 -8.63
N PRO A 74 -16.71 -1.86 -7.38
CA PRO A 74 -15.66 -2.85 -7.17
C PRO A 74 -16.03 -4.13 -7.93
N PRO A 75 -15.05 -4.88 -8.44
CA PRO A 75 -15.31 -6.26 -8.83
C PRO A 75 -16.00 -6.93 -7.64
N VAL A 76 -17.09 -7.67 -7.91
CA VAL A 76 -17.79 -8.44 -6.87
C VAL A 76 -16.72 -9.26 -6.15
N ALA A 77 -16.57 -9.03 -4.85
CA ALA A 77 -15.62 -9.77 -4.05
C ALA A 77 -15.91 -11.25 -4.25
N ASP A 78 -14.92 -12.00 -4.75
CA ASP A 78 -15.04 -13.44 -4.87
C ASP A 78 -15.31 -14.00 -3.46
N ASP A 79 -16.27 -14.92 -3.33
CA ASP A 79 -16.73 -15.51 -2.07
C ASP A 79 -15.60 -16.27 -1.33
N SER A 80 -14.39 -16.30 -1.91
CA SER A 80 -13.10 -16.70 -1.34
C SER A 80 -12.86 -16.23 0.11
N GLY A 81 -13.41 -15.10 0.54
CA GLY A 81 -13.34 -14.64 1.94
C GLY A 81 -14.09 -15.54 2.94
N THR A 82 -14.98 -16.40 2.44
CA THR A 82 -15.73 -17.41 3.22
C THR A 82 -15.24 -18.84 3.00
N ALA A 83 -14.27 -19.04 2.11
CA ALA A 83 -13.65 -20.35 1.90
C ALA A 83 -12.91 -20.80 3.16
N ASP A 84 -12.86 -22.13 3.36
CA ASP A 84 -12.09 -22.73 4.44
C ASP A 84 -10.64 -22.26 4.37
N VAL A 85 -10.10 -21.79 5.50
CA VAL A 85 -8.72 -21.31 5.59
C VAL A 85 -7.76 -22.45 5.26
N THR A 86 -6.92 -22.27 4.25
CA THR A 86 -5.80 -23.17 4.00
C THR A 86 -4.46 -22.44 4.20
N PHE A 87 -3.39 -23.21 4.20
CA PHE A 87 -2.06 -22.68 4.42
C PHE A 87 -1.11 -23.18 3.35
N HIS A 88 -0.30 -22.26 2.83
CA HIS A 88 0.88 -22.59 2.05
C HIS A 88 2.00 -23.00 3.01
N GLU A 89 2.38 -24.27 2.94
CA GLU A 89 3.51 -24.81 3.70
C GLU A 89 4.82 -24.44 3.01
N ILE A 90 5.72 -23.78 3.76
CA ILE A 90 7.06 -23.42 3.31
C ILE A 90 8.05 -24.29 4.08
N ALA A 91 8.71 -25.20 3.34
CA ALA A 91 9.69 -26.11 3.92
C ALA A 91 10.90 -25.35 4.48
N GLU A 92 11.48 -25.89 5.55
CA GLU A 92 12.74 -25.37 6.10
C GLU A 92 13.87 -25.50 5.08
N GLY A 93 14.79 -24.53 5.08
CA GLY A 93 15.97 -24.61 4.24
C GLY A 93 16.58 -23.27 3.88
N ILE A 94 17.61 -23.31 3.04
CA ILE A 94 18.24 -22.12 2.47
C ILE A 94 17.42 -21.68 1.26
N GLN A 95 16.95 -20.44 1.28
CA GLN A 95 16.23 -19.79 0.20
C GLN A 95 17.01 -18.57 -0.31
N GLU A 96 16.80 -18.21 -1.57
CA GLU A 96 17.38 -16.99 -2.17
C GLU A 96 16.30 -15.92 -2.31
N ILE A 97 16.56 -14.74 -1.74
CA ILE A 97 15.66 -13.59 -1.76
C ILE A 97 16.38 -12.36 -2.33
N GLY A 98 15.60 -11.44 -2.90
CA GLY A 98 16.09 -10.27 -3.64
C GLY A 98 15.90 -10.43 -5.15
N HIS A 99 15.88 -9.29 -5.84
CA HIS A 99 15.64 -9.20 -7.28
C HIS A 99 16.72 -9.93 -8.09
N GLU A 100 16.29 -10.66 -9.11
CA GLU A 100 17.12 -11.22 -10.17
C GLU A 100 16.37 -11.06 -11.49
N GLY A 101 17.05 -10.51 -12.50
CA GLY A 101 16.50 -10.35 -13.84
C GLY A 101 16.95 -9.06 -14.48
N GLY A 102 16.47 -8.82 -15.70
CA GLY A 102 16.77 -7.59 -16.46
C GLY A 102 15.68 -6.52 -16.40
N GLY A 103 14.66 -6.69 -15.55
CA GLY A 103 13.62 -5.68 -15.34
C GLY A 103 13.95 -4.72 -14.21
N PHE A 104 13.16 -3.64 -14.09
CA PHE A 104 13.28 -2.66 -13.01
C PHE A 104 13.12 -3.27 -11.61
N SER A 105 13.88 -2.74 -10.66
CA SER A 105 13.72 -2.96 -9.22
C SER A 105 14.22 -1.73 -8.47
N PHE A 106 13.68 -1.45 -7.29
CA PHE A 106 14.31 -0.47 -6.42
C PHE A 106 15.64 -1.01 -5.85
N ASP A 107 16.53 -0.09 -5.46
CA ASP A 107 17.84 -0.43 -4.90
C ASP A 107 17.75 -1.31 -3.64
N ASN A 108 16.69 -1.13 -2.84
CA ASN A 108 16.41 -1.92 -1.64
C ASN A 108 16.03 -3.38 -1.91
N GLU A 109 15.70 -3.73 -3.16
CA GLU A 109 15.37 -5.09 -3.58
C GLU A 109 16.60 -5.85 -4.11
N LEU A 110 17.71 -5.14 -4.35
CA LEU A 110 18.94 -5.69 -4.89
C LEU A 110 19.68 -6.56 -3.84
N SER A 111 20.88 -7.01 -4.22
CA SER A 111 21.73 -7.87 -3.40
C SER A 111 21.07 -9.21 -3.10
N ARG A 112 20.71 -9.94 -4.16
CA ARG A 112 20.18 -11.30 -4.02
C ARG A 112 21.13 -12.17 -3.21
N HIS A 113 20.61 -12.77 -2.15
CA HIS A 113 21.43 -13.50 -1.18
C HIS A 113 20.67 -14.68 -0.60
N LYS A 114 21.45 -15.60 -0.03
CA LYS A 114 20.94 -16.79 0.64
C LYS A 114 20.60 -16.47 2.09
N THR A 115 19.41 -16.88 2.52
CA THR A 115 18.99 -16.83 3.92
C THR A 115 18.44 -18.21 4.32
N TYR A 116 18.63 -18.58 5.59
CA TYR A 116 18.04 -19.79 6.12
C TYR A 116 16.67 -19.46 6.73
N LEU A 117 15.63 -20.15 6.27
CA LEU A 117 14.29 -20.04 6.82
C LEU A 117 13.95 -21.33 7.57
N PRO A 118 13.48 -21.24 8.84
CA PRO A 118 12.84 -22.37 9.50
C PRO A 118 11.53 -22.70 8.77
N GLY A 119 11.03 -23.93 8.93
CA GLY A 119 9.75 -24.31 8.33
C GLY A 119 8.60 -23.50 8.94
N PHE A 120 7.72 -22.98 8.08
CA PHE A 120 6.57 -22.18 8.50
C PHE A 120 5.44 -22.28 7.49
N ARG A 121 4.32 -21.66 7.82
CA ARG A 121 3.14 -21.64 6.95
C ARG A 121 2.57 -20.23 6.85
N ILE A 122 2.02 -19.89 5.69
CA ILE A 122 1.36 -18.61 5.42
C ILE A 122 -0.09 -18.90 5.03
N MET A 123 -1.03 -18.11 5.58
CA MET A 123 -2.43 -18.19 5.19
C MET A 123 -2.59 -17.88 3.70
N ASP A 124 -3.44 -18.63 3.01
CA ASP A 124 -3.71 -18.48 1.58
C ASP A 124 -4.50 -17.22 1.20
N ARG A 125 -5.00 -16.50 2.21
CA ARG A 125 -5.68 -15.22 2.07
C ARG A 125 -5.36 -14.24 3.21
N PRO A 126 -5.60 -12.93 3.02
CA PRO A 126 -5.58 -11.96 4.11
C PRO A 126 -6.68 -12.23 5.16
N VAL A 127 -6.47 -11.68 6.35
CA VAL A 127 -7.50 -11.63 7.40
C VAL A 127 -8.67 -10.74 6.94
N THR A 128 -9.89 -11.24 7.06
CA THR A 128 -11.10 -10.52 6.65
C THR A 128 -11.55 -9.49 7.70
N ASN A 129 -12.41 -8.54 7.28
CA ASN A 129 -13.05 -7.63 8.21
C ASN A 129 -13.83 -8.37 9.30
N ARG A 130 -14.49 -9.49 8.98
CA ARG A 130 -15.26 -10.26 9.97
C ARG A 130 -14.37 -10.88 11.04
N GLU A 131 -13.27 -11.51 10.63
CA GLU A 131 -12.31 -12.12 11.56
C GLU A 131 -11.63 -11.05 12.43
N PHE A 132 -11.29 -9.88 11.87
CA PHE A 132 -10.74 -8.78 12.65
C PHE A 132 -11.77 -8.18 13.61
N LEU A 133 -13.05 -8.13 13.22
CA LEU A 133 -14.13 -7.74 14.11
C LEU A 133 -14.27 -8.71 15.29
N ASP A 134 -14.20 -10.03 15.04
CA ASP A 134 -14.23 -11.02 16.11
C ASP A 134 -13.07 -10.81 17.10
N PHE A 135 -11.86 -10.47 16.62
CA PHE A 135 -10.73 -10.05 17.47
C PHE A 135 -11.04 -8.78 18.30
N ILE A 136 -11.65 -7.75 17.70
CA ILE A 136 -12.04 -6.53 18.43
C ILE A 136 -13.06 -6.85 19.54
N LEU A 137 -14.08 -7.65 19.20
CA LEU A 137 -15.17 -8.01 20.11
C LEU A 137 -14.66 -8.85 21.28
N ASP A 138 -13.72 -9.77 21.03
CA ASP A 138 -13.06 -10.57 22.07
C ASP A 138 -12.05 -9.78 22.92
N GLY A 139 -11.91 -8.47 22.68
CA GLY A 139 -11.09 -7.59 23.50
C GLY A 139 -9.66 -7.40 22.99
N GLY A 140 -9.43 -7.58 21.70
CA GLY A 140 -8.13 -7.37 21.06
C GLY A 140 -7.46 -6.03 21.41
N TYR A 141 -8.22 -4.93 21.44
CA TYR A 141 -7.71 -3.60 21.86
C TYR A 141 -7.74 -3.35 23.37
N ARG A 142 -8.16 -4.33 24.17
CA ARG A 142 -8.27 -4.25 25.65
C ARG A 142 -7.30 -5.19 26.37
N GLU A 143 -6.62 -6.08 25.65
CA GLU A 143 -5.71 -7.08 26.20
C GLU A 143 -4.25 -6.82 25.78
N TRP A 144 -3.42 -6.35 26.72
CA TRP A 144 -2.01 -6.04 26.49
C TRP A 144 -1.17 -7.21 25.94
N ARG A 145 -1.56 -8.46 26.23
CA ARG A 145 -0.81 -9.67 25.85
C ARG A 145 -0.72 -9.88 24.33
N PHE A 146 -1.60 -9.26 23.56
CA PHE A 146 -1.61 -9.36 22.10
C PHE A 146 -0.70 -8.32 21.43
N TRP A 147 -0.11 -7.41 22.20
CA TRP A 147 0.62 -6.27 21.66
C TRP A 147 2.07 -6.23 22.14
N LEU A 148 2.95 -5.74 21.27
CA LEU A 148 4.27 -5.28 21.68
C LEU A 148 4.11 -4.08 22.61
N ALA A 149 5.07 -3.88 23.53
CA ALA A 149 4.98 -2.85 24.57
C ALA A 149 4.73 -1.44 24.00
N GLU A 150 5.48 -1.04 22.97
CA GLU A 150 5.32 0.27 22.31
C GLU A 150 3.94 0.44 21.65
N ALA A 151 3.43 -0.64 21.02
CA ALA A 151 2.11 -0.62 20.42
C ALA A 151 1.01 -0.50 21.49
N TRP A 152 1.17 -1.18 22.63
CA TRP A 152 0.23 -1.08 23.75
C TRP A 152 0.19 0.34 24.33
N ASP A 153 1.35 0.97 24.51
CA ASP A 153 1.43 2.37 24.95
C ASP A 153 0.73 3.30 23.96
N TRP A 154 0.99 3.14 22.65
CA TRP A 154 0.33 3.91 21.60
C TRP A 154 -1.20 3.71 21.59
N ILE A 155 -1.69 2.49 21.77
CA ILE A 155 -3.14 2.20 21.83
C ILE A 155 -3.79 2.95 23.00
N ASN A 156 -3.16 2.92 24.18
CA ASN A 156 -3.67 3.59 25.36
C ASN A 156 -3.65 5.12 25.22
N VAL A 157 -2.62 5.68 24.59
CA VAL A 157 -2.49 7.14 24.38
C VAL A 157 -3.44 7.63 23.29
N SER A 158 -3.54 6.92 22.17
CA SER A 158 -4.38 7.32 21.03
C SER A 158 -5.87 7.01 21.24
N GLY A 159 -6.19 6.04 22.10
CA GLY A 159 -7.56 5.58 22.32
C GLY A 159 -8.15 4.84 21.11
N VAL A 160 -7.31 4.33 20.21
CA VAL A 160 -7.75 3.55 19.04
C VAL A 160 -8.44 2.25 19.46
N LYS A 161 -9.52 1.89 18.78
CA LYS A 161 -10.35 0.72 19.11
C LYS A 161 -10.67 -0.18 17.91
N ALA A 162 -10.29 0.26 16.72
CA ALA A 162 -10.57 -0.39 15.45
C ALA A 162 -9.62 0.18 14.37
N PRO A 163 -9.58 -0.43 13.17
CA PRO A 163 -8.86 0.11 12.03
C PRO A 163 -9.37 1.50 11.64
N LEU A 164 -8.53 2.27 10.96
CA LEU A 164 -8.88 3.61 10.48
C LEU A 164 -10.14 3.55 9.60
N TYR A 165 -11.01 4.55 9.75
CA TYR A 165 -12.30 4.73 9.06
C TYR A 165 -13.46 3.80 9.49
N TRP A 166 -13.23 2.86 10.42
CA TRP A 166 -14.34 2.08 11.00
C TRP A 166 -15.14 2.94 11.97
N ASN A 167 -16.47 2.90 11.85
CA ASN A 167 -17.37 3.68 12.68
C ASN A 167 -18.36 2.76 13.37
N SER A 168 -18.45 2.84 14.70
CA SER A 168 -19.47 2.10 15.44
C SER A 168 -20.75 2.91 15.56
N GLU A 169 -21.86 2.42 15.03
CA GLU A 169 -23.20 2.97 15.25
C GLU A 169 -23.99 2.07 16.21
N GLY A 170 -23.96 2.42 17.51
CA GLY A 170 -24.62 1.64 18.55
C GLY A 170 -23.92 0.30 18.79
N SER A 171 -24.56 -0.80 18.39
CA SER A 171 -24.01 -2.16 18.48
C SER A 171 -23.40 -2.66 17.17
N GLU A 172 -23.48 -1.87 16.10
CA GLU A 172 -22.99 -2.21 14.76
C GLU A 172 -21.67 -1.48 14.48
N TRP A 173 -20.87 -2.06 13.60
CA TRP A 173 -19.54 -1.61 13.17
C TRP A 173 -19.51 -1.37 11.67
#